data_AF-A0A397I1Q5-F1
#
_entry.id   AF-A0A397I1Q5-F1
#
_cell.length_a   1.000
_cell.length_b   1.000
_cell.length_c   1.000
_cell.angle_alpha   90.00
_cell.angle_beta   90.00
_cell.angle_gamma   90.00
#
_symmetry.space_group_name_H-M   'P 1'
#
loop_
_entity.id
_entity.type
_entity.pdbx_description
1 polymer ?
#
loop_
_entity_poly.entity_id
_entity_poly.type
_entity_poly.pdbx_seq_one_letter_code
_entity_poly.pdbx_strand_id
1 'polypeptide(L)'
;MSDTSTSTSTSATTSTTTTTTATTATGNETATLADEIKKYDAGELIEFLRKQEDLKLKESYLEILSNEEITGRAFLNMTKQDFRDINIKAGPALLLADFAKECKEKRLKAFSSYHSLKKVLAKYGIDSNGTDSIPLFELQTHEILDRDKHFGHCMEDILFRMKHYGSLVLDSLESIRNEYVSTILHTALHITEDATNKEFSMRPEFEIVGDKSENLICVTEDKVQRSILEGFAQNIKQLESSYETNKRKRKRDGDDFDYLYGILSSARDWHFLLYTPGKISQGSKLPLSIEFSEDALDKNSVEYLTLLRGLKSGNIARKRKNNHVDNSIENYV
;
A
#
# COMPACT_ATOMS: atom_id res chain seq x y z
N MET A 1 1.76 5.39 78.57
CA MET A 1 2.43 6.65 78.93
C MET A 1 3.79 6.61 78.23
N SER A 2 3.81 6.97 76.95
CA SER A 2 4.00 8.34 76.39
C SER A 2 5.50 8.65 76.29
N ASP A 3 6.05 8.50 75.08
CA ASP A 3 6.35 9.58 74.11
C ASP A 3 7.61 10.36 74.53
N THR A 4 8.64 10.53 73.70
CA THR A 4 8.61 11.52 72.63
C THR A 4 9.70 11.25 71.57
N SER A 5 9.27 11.45 70.34
CA SER A 5 9.96 11.42 69.05
C SER A 5 10.79 12.68 68.76
N THR A 6 11.79 12.60 67.89
CA THR A 6 12.03 13.64 66.88
C THR A 6 12.58 13.01 65.61
N SER A 7 11.80 13.17 64.55
CA SER A 7 12.01 12.80 63.17
C SER A 7 12.89 13.82 62.43
N THR A 8 13.79 13.34 61.59
CA THR A 8 14.28 14.11 60.44
C THR A 8 14.09 13.25 59.19
N SER A 9 13.25 13.76 58.30
CA SER A 9 12.82 13.16 57.04
C SER A 9 13.89 13.30 55.96
N THR A 10 14.28 12.18 55.35
CA THR A 10 14.91 12.17 54.02
C THR A 10 13.97 11.43 53.09
N SER A 11 13.35 12.19 52.19
CA SER A 11 12.42 11.73 51.16
C SER A 11 13.16 10.95 50.08
N ALA A 12 13.04 9.62 50.10
CA ALA A 12 13.37 8.78 48.96
C ALA A 12 12.07 8.44 48.24
N THR A 13 11.74 9.21 47.19
CA THR A 13 10.64 8.88 46.29
C THR A 13 11.08 7.71 45.43
N THR A 14 10.61 6.52 45.78
CA THR A 14 10.65 5.32 44.93
C THR A 14 9.75 5.55 43.71
N SER A 15 10.37 5.85 42.57
CA SER A 15 9.74 5.74 41.26
C SER A 15 9.59 4.26 40.95
N THR A 16 8.40 3.71 41.17
CA THR A 16 8.03 2.38 40.70
C THR A 16 8.07 2.37 39.17
N THR A 17 9.11 1.77 38.60
CA THR A 17 9.16 1.37 37.20
C THR A 17 8.13 0.25 36.99
N THR A 18 6.95 0.60 36.50
CA THR A 18 6.02 -0.35 35.92
C THR A 18 6.62 -0.81 34.59
N THR A 19 7.37 -1.91 34.67
CA THR A 19 7.73 -2.72 33.50
C THR A 19 6.44 -3.31 32.93
N THR A 20 5.83 -2.61 31.98
CA THR A 20 4.78 -3.19 31.15
C THR A 20 5.48 -4.10 30.15
N THR A 21 5.69 -5.35 30.54
CA THR A 21 6.06 -6.43 29.62
C THR A 21 4.98 -6.47 28.53
N ALA A 22 5.32 -5.95 27.34
CA ALA A 22 4.50 -6.14 26.16
C ALA A 22 4.54 -7.64 25.85
N THR A 23 3.51 -8.35 26.30
CA THR A 23 3.25 -9.74 25.94
C THR A 23 3.17 -9.80 24.42
N THR A 24 4.17 -10.43 23.81
CA THR A 24 4.16 -10.88 22.42
C THR A 24 3.06 -11.93 22.27
N ALA A 25 1.83 -11.48 22.02
CA ALA A 25 0.79 -12.30 21.43
C ALA A 25 0.88 -12.17 19.90
N THR A 26 1.95 -12.70 19.33
CA THR A 26 2.03 -12.99 17.89
C THR A 26 1.19 -14.24 17.60
N GLY A 27 -0.12 -14.09 17.76
CA GLY A 27 -1.07 -14.88 16.98
C GLY A 27 -1.30 -14.11 15.69
N ASN A 28 -0.57 -14.41 14.63
CA ASN A 28 -0.90 -13.91 13.29
C ASN A 28 -2.25 -14.54 12.89
N GLU A 29 -3.36 -13.93 13.33
CA GLU A 29 -4.69 -14.23 12.79
C GLU A 29 -4.73 -13.69 11.36
N THR A 30 -4.20 -14.47 10.43
CA THR A 30 -4.30 -14.20 8.99
C THR A 30 -5.78 -14.11 8.61
N ALA A 31 -6.20 -12.98 8.05
CA ALA A 31 -7.58 -12.76 7.62
C ALA A 31 -8.07 -13.90 6.71
N THR A 32 -9.25 -14.44 7.03
CA THR A 32 -9.90 -15.50 6.26
C THR A 32 -10.80 -14.91 5.19
N LEU A 33 -11.13 -15.69 4.16
CA LEU A 33 -12.13 -15.31 3.15
C LEU A 33 -13.50 -15.04 3.81
N ALA A 34 -13.81 -15.71 4.92
CA ALA A 34 -15.00 -15.41 5.72
C ALA A 34 -14.99 -14.00 6.32
N ASP A 35 -13.83 -13.45 6.73
CA ASP A 35 -13.73 -12.08 7.26
C ASP A 35 -14.00 -11.00 6.21
N GLU A 36 -13.94 -11.38 4.93
CA GLU A 36 -14.35 -10.57 3.80
C GLU A 36 -15.85 -10.73 3.53
N ILE A 37 -16.31 -11.97 3.29
CA ILE A 37 -17.70 -12.28 2.94
C ILE A 37 -18.67 -11.79 4.02
N LYS A 38 -18.30 -11.83 5.30
CA LYS A 38 -19.14 -11.36 6.43
C LYS A 38 -19.56 -9.89 6.32
N LYS A 39 -18.90 -9.09 5.47
CA LYS A 39 -19.20 -7.68 5.23
C LYS A 39 -20.16 -7.44 4.06
N TYR A 40 -20.37 -8.44 3.20
CA TYR A 40 -21.17 -8.26 1.98
C TYR A 40 -22.64 -8.05 2.28
N ASP A 41 -23.22 -7.05 1.62
CA ASP A 41 -24.66 -7.00 1.42
C ASP A 41 -25.13 -8.13 0.46
N ALA A 42 -26.44 -8.29 0.31
CA ALA A 42 -26.99 -9.38 -0.50
C ALA A 42 -26.52 -9.31 -1.96
N GLY A 43 -26.51 -8.12 -2.56
CA GLY A 43 -26.06 -7.94 -3.95
C GLY A 43 -24.57 -8.25 -4.14
N GLU A 44 -23.72 -7.81 -3.21
CA GLU A 44 -22.29 -8.13 -3.22
C GLU A 44 -22.02 -9.63 -3.08
N LEU A 45 -22.78 -10.33 -2.24
CA LEU A 45 -22.70 -11.78 -2.13
C LEU A 45 -23.04 -12.46 -3.47
N ILE A 46 -24.10 -12.02 -4.15
CA ILE A 46 -24.48 -12.60 -5.45
C ILE A 46 -23.37 -12.43 -6.49
N GLU A 47 -22.81 -11.22 -6.61
CA GLU A 47 -21.70 -10.96 -7.54
C GLU A 47 -20.46 -11.81 -7.21
N PHE A 48 -20.17 -11.98 -5.92
CA PHE A 48 -19.07 -12.84 -5.47
C PHE A 48 -19.28 -14.31 -5.84
N LEU A 49 -20.48 -14.86 -5.55
CA LEU A 49 -20.83 -16.25 -5.85
C LEU A 49 -20.87 -16.52 -7.35
N ARG A 50 -21.31 -15.55 -8.16
CA ARG A 50 -21.33 -15.66 -9.63
C ARG A 50 -19.91 -15.83 -10.21
N LYS A 51 -18.89 -15.26 -9.57
CA LYS A 51 -17.48 -15.38 -9.99
C LYS A 51 -16.82 -16.71 -9.58
N GLN A 52 -17.48 -17.54 -8.78
CA GLN A 52 -16.94 -18.84 -8.34
C GLN A 52 -17.26 -19.92 -9.38
N GLU A 53 -16.35 -20.13 -10.34
CA GLU A 53 -16.52 -21.08 -11.45
C GLU A 53 -16.65 -22.55 -10.98
N ASP A 54 -16.12 -22.87 -9.80
CA ASP A 54 -16.19 -24.18 -9.15
C ASP A 54 -17.59 -24.52 -8.64
N LEU A 55 -18.39 -23.52 -8.24
CA LEU A 55 -19.74 -23.74 -7.72
C LEU A 55 -20.76 -24.07 -8.82
N LYS A 56 -20.53 -23.63 -10.07
CA LYS A 56 -21.39 -23.86 -11.25
C LYS A 56 -22.89 -23.66 -10.95
N LEU A 57 -23.21 -22.62 -10.18
CA LEU A 57 -24.57 -22.32 -9.78
C LEU A 57 -25.36 -21.80 -10.98
N LYS A 58 -26.64 -22.21 -11.08
CA LYS A 58 -27.58 -21.61 -12.03
C LYS A 58 -28.00 -20.24 -11.52
N GLU A 59 -28.22 -19.30 -12.45
CA GLU A 59 -28.70 -17.95 -12.12
C GLU A 59 -29.97 -17.97 -11.29
N SER A 60 -30.88 -18.92 -11.56
CA SER A 60 -32.12 -19.10 -10.77
C SER A 60 -31.88 -19.34 -9.27
N TYR A 61 -30.74 -19.91 -8.87
CA TYR A 61 -30.40 -20.08 -7.45
C TYR A 61 -29.81 -18.81 -6.84
N LEU A 62 -29.10 -18.00 -7.64
CA LEU A 62 -28.64 -16.68 -7.21
C LEU A 62 -29.83 -15.72 -7.03
N GLU A 63 -30.83 -15.80 -7.89
CA GLU A 63 -32.10 -15.05 -7.74
C GLU A 63 -32.82 -15.40 -6.45
N ILE A 64 -32.87 -16.68 -6.05
CA ILE A 64 -33.45 -17.10 -4.76
C ILE A 64 -32.71 -16.45 -3.59
N LEU A 65 -31.37 -16.51 -3.58
CA LEU A 65 -30.56 -15.88 -2.54
C LEU A 65 -30.75 -14.36 -2.49
N SER A 66 -30.93 -13.73 -3.66
CA SER A 66 -31.23 -12.29 -3.76
C SER A 66 -32.62 -11.95 -3.23
N ASN A 67 -33.64 -12.75 -3.54
CA ASN A 67 -35.02 -12.53 -3.10
C ASN A 67 -35.19 -12.72 -1.59
N GLU A 68 -34.41 -13.61 -1.00
CA GLU A 68 -34.35 -13.85 0.45
C GLU A 68 -33.39 -12.87 1.17
N GLU A 69 -32.83 -11.89 0.45
CA GLU A 69 -31.93 -10.86 0.97
C GLU A 69 -30.74 -11.44 1.78
N ILE A 70 -30.21 -12.58 1.34
CA ILE A 70 -29.15 -13.28 2.06
C ILE A 70 -27.85 -12.46 2.01
N THR A 71 -27.50 -11.83 3.13
CA THR A 71 -26.21 -11.14 3.29
C THR A 71 -25.06 -12.13 3.42
N GLY A 72 -23.83 -11.70 3.17
CA GLY A 72 -22.67 -12.58 3.31
C GLY A 72 -22.46 -13.11 4.73
N ARG A 73 -22.84 -12.33 5.76
CA ARG A 73 -22.87 -12.82 7.15
C ARG A 73 -23.88 -13.94 7.36
N ALA A 74 -25.10 -13.80 6.81
CA ALA A 74 -26.11 -14.84 6.90
C ALA A 74 -25.65 -16.09 6.17
N PHE A 75 -25.19 -15.95 4.93
CA PHE A 75 -24.63 -17.02 4.11
C PHE A 75 -23.58 -17.86 4.84
N LEU A 76 -22.60 -17.23 5.49
CA LEU A 76 -21.55 -17.94 6.23
C LEU A 76 -22.08 -18.77 7.40
N ASN A 77 -23.26 -18.45 7.93
CA ASN A 77 -23.88 -19.15 9.05
C ASN A 77 -24.96 -20.15 8.62
N MET A 78 -25.40 -20.10 7.36
CA MET A 78 -26.40 -21.01 6.83
C MET A 78 -25.85 -22.43 6.69
N THR A 79 -26.71 -23.38 6.98
CA THR A 79 -26.50 -24.81 6.79
C THR A 79 -27.13 -25.27 5.49
N LYS A 80 -26.81 -26.49 5.07
CA LYS A 80 -27.49 -27.16 3.94
C LYS A 80 -29.02 -27.18 4.13
N GLN A 81 -29.51 -27.29 5.36
CA GLN A 81 -30.95 -27.31 5.62
C GLN A 81 -31.56 -25.93 5.42
N ASP A 82 -30.92 -24.88 5.92
CA ASP A 82 -31.39 -23.50 5.72
C ASP A 82 -31.51 -23.15 4.23
N PHE A 83 -30.53 -23.57 3.41
CA PHE A 83 -30.63 -23.42 1.95
C PHE A 83 -31.80 -24.20 1.33
N ARG A 84 -32.13 -25.39 1.86
CA ARG A 84 -33.29 -26.16 1.38
C ARG A 84 -34.61 -25.51 1.78
N ASP A 85 -34.66 -24.89 2.95
CA ASP A 85 -35.85 -24.24 3.48
C ASP A 85 -36.23 -23.01 2.63
N ILE A 86 -35.24 -22.36 2.00
CA ILE A 86 -35.45 -21.33 0.97
C ILE A 86 -35.58 -21.90 -0.46
N ASN A 87 -35.98 -23.16 -0.60
CA ASN A 87 -36.23 -23.84 -1.87
C ASN A 87 -35.01 -24.06 -2.79
N ILE A 88 -33.77 -24.02 -2.28
CA ILE A 88 -32.60 -24.46 -3.05
C ILE A 88 -32.51 -25.99 -3.04
N LYS A 89 -32.34 -26.58 -4.24
CA LYS A 89 -32.29 -28.04 -4.38
C LYS A 89 -31.12 -28.66 -3.62
N ALA A 90 -31.30 -29.93 -3.25
CA ALA A 90 -30.37 -30.71 -2.44
C ALA A 90 -28.89 -30.64 -2.83
N GLY A 91 -28.56 -30.63 -4.13
CA GLY A 91 -27.19 -30.55 -4.64
C GLY A 91 -26.56 -29.17 -4.43
N PRO A 92 -27.11 -28.11 -5.03
CA PRO A 92 -26.64 -26.73 -4.81
C PRO A 92 -26.62 -26.31 -3.35
N ALA A 93 -27.59 -26.75 -2.54
CA ALA A 93 -27.61 -26.47 -1.10
C ALA A 93 -26.41 -27.10 -0.36
N LEU A 94 -25.97 -28.29 -0.77
CA LEU A 94 -24.75 -28.91 -0.23
C LEU A 94 -23.50 -28.13 -0.67
N LEU A 95 -23.40 -27.80 -1.97
CA LEU A 95 -22.28 -27.04 -2.52
C LEU A 95 -22.11 -25.67 -1.82
N LEU A 96 -23.20 -24.93 -1.62
CA LEU A 96 -23.17 -23.63 -0.94
C LEU A 96 -22.73 -23.76 0.53
N ALA A 97 -23.22 -24.78 1.25
CA ALA A 97 -22.85 -24.99 2.65
C ALA A 97 -21.38 -25.43 2.81
N ASP A 98 -20.91 -26.34 1.95
CA ASP A 98 -19.52 -26.77 1.94
C ASP A 98 -18.60 -25.59 1.58
N PHE A 99 -18.97 -24.80 0.58
CA PHE A 99 -18.23 -23.59 0.22
C PHE A 99 -18.21 -22.54 1.32
N ALA A 100 -19.33 -22.31 2.02
CA ALA A 100 -19.38 -21.41 3.17
C ALA A 100 -18.41 -21.86 4.29
N LYS A 101 -18.27 -23.17 4.50
CA LYS A 101 -17.29 -23.74 5.43
C LYS A 101 -15.87 -23.57 4.92
N GLU A 102 -15.60 -23.86 3.66
CA GLU A 102 -14.29 -23.63 3.04
C GLU A 102 -13.86 -22.17 3.15
N CYS A 103 -14.78 -21.22 3.00
CA CYS A 103 -14.48 -19.79 3.17
C CYS A 103 -13.97 -19.44 4.58
N LYS A 104 -14.41 -20.17 5.62
CA LYS A 104 -13.94 -19.97 7.00
C LYS A 104 -12.51 -20.49 7.21
N GLU A 105 -12.11 -21.49 6.43
CA GLU A 105 -10.80 -22.13 6.55
C GLU A 105 -9.79 -21.54 5.56
N LYS A 106 -10.27 -21.01 4.43
CA LYS A 106 -9.46 -20.42 3.37
C LYS A 106 -8.89 -19.08 3.81
N ARG A 107 -7.61 -19.11 4.16
CA ARG A 107 -6.82 -17.90 4.40
C ARG A 107 -6.71 -17.09 3.10
N LEU A 108 -6.87 -15.77 3.22
CA LEU A 108 -6.58 -14.89 2.10
C LEU A 108 -5.09 -15.02 1.78
N LYS A 109 -4.76 -15.06 0.48
CA LYS A 109 -3.36 -15.11 0.06
C LYS A 109 -2.70 -13.79 0.46
N ALA A 110 -1.60 -13.88 1.20
CA ALA A 110 -0.74 -12.73 1.43
C ALA A 110 -0.27 -12.19 0.08
N PHE A 111 -0.19 -10.86 -0.06
CA PHE A 111 0.29 -10.29 -1.32
C PHE A 111 1.70 -10.77 -1.65
N SER A 112 2.52 -11.01 -0.63
CA SER A 112 3.85 -11.62 -0.74
C SER A 112 3.89 -12.94 -1.50
N SER A 113 2.77 -13.66 -1.67
CA SER A 113 2.69 -14.89 -2.47
C SER A 113 2.62 -14.68 -3.99
N TYR A 114 2.48 -13.43 -4.46
CA TYR A 114 2.48 -13.08 -5.88
C TYR A 114 3.90 -12.82 -6.38
N HIS A 115 4.57 -13.88 -6.85
CA HIS A 115 5.96 -13.80 -7.33
C HIS A 115 6.10 -13.63 -8.86
N SER A 116 5.01 -13.58 -9.61
CA SER A 116 5.07 -13.62 -11.08
C SER A 116 4.35 -12.43 -11.71
N LEU A 117 5.13 -11.44 -12.14
CA LEU A 117 4.62 -10.29 -12.88
C LEU A 117 3.89 -10.72 -14.15
N LYS A 118 4.44 -11.65 -14.94
CA LYS A 118 3.79 -12.20 -16.15
C LYS A 118 2.37 -12.70 -15.85
N LYS A 119 2.18 -13.48 -14.79
CA LYS A 119 0.84 -13.98 -14.40
C LYS A 119 -0.11 -12.86 -13.99
N VAL A 120 0.40 -11.81 -13.35
CA VAL A 120 -0.39 -10.64 -12.96
C VAL A 120 -0.79 -9.81 -14.19
N LEU A 121 0.17 -9.52 -15.08
CA LEU A 121 -0.01 -8.73 -16.31
C LEU A 121 -0.91 -9.42 -17.34
N ALA A 122 -0.93 -10.76 -17.39
CA ALA A 122 -1.82 -11.50 -18.27
C ALA A 122 -3.31 -11.16 -18.04
N LYS A 123 -3.71 -10.78 -16.82
CA LYS A 123 -5.08 -10.32 -16.52
C LYS A 123 -5.45 -9.01 -17.21
N TYR A 124 -4.46 -8.23 -17.64
CA TYR A 124 -4.60 -6.98 -18.35
C TYR A 124 -4.37 -7.12 -19.85
N GLY A 125 -4.27 -8.35 -20.37
CA GLY A 125 -3.96 -8.61 -21.77
C GLY A 125 -2.51 -8.30 -22.16
N ILE A 126 -1.60 -8.17 -21.19
CA ILE A 126 -0.18 -7.89 -21.42
C ILE A 126 0.61 -9.20 -21.29
N ASP A 127 1.06 -9.77 -22.41
CA ASP A 127 1.98 -10.92 -22.40
C ASP A 127 3.42 -10.44 -22.37
N SER A 128 3.96 -10.23 -21.17
CA SER A 128 5.34 -9.82 -20.98
C SER A 128 5.94 -10.40 -19.71
N ASN A 129 7.26 -10.60 -19.74
CA ASN A 129 8.04 -11.03 -18.59
C ASN A 129 8.66 -9.85 -17.81
N GLY A 130 8.56 -8.62 -18.34
CA GLY A 130 9.15 -7.42 -17.75
C GLY A 130 8.19 -6.24 -17.71
N THR A 131 8.66 -5.12 -17.19
CA THR A 131 7.87 -3.89 -17.01
C THR A 131 7.78 -3.05 -18.29
N ASP A 132 8.68 -3.22 -19.26
CA ASP A 132 8.74 -2.41 -20.50
C ASP A 132 7.47 -2.41 -21.35
N SER A 133 6.64 -3.45 -21.19
CA SER A 133 5.39 -3.61 -21.92
C SER A 133 4.18 -2.97 -21.22
N ILE A 134 4.35 -2.49 -19.98
CA ILE A 134 3.31 -1.77 -19.26
C ILE A 134 3.15 -0.38 -19.92
N PRO A 135 1.92 0.00 -20.35
CA PRO A 135 1.65 1.31 -20.95
C PRO A 135 2.14 2.46 -20.07
N LEU A 136 2.57 3.56 -20.71
CA LEU A 136 3.00 4.75 -19.99
C LEU A 136 1.82 5.67 -19.69
N PHE A 137 1.83 6.33 -18.53
CA PHE A 137 0.99 7.50 -18.24
C PHE A 137 1.86 8.73 -18.00
N GLU A 138 1.29 9.91 -18.19
CA GLU A 138 1.97 11.17 -17.93
C GLU A 138 1.94 11.49 -16.44
N LEU A 139 3.11 11.51 -15.81
CA LEU A 139 3.25 11.98 -14.43
C LEU A 139 3.07 13.49 -14.41
N GLN A 140 2.11 13.94 -13.61
CA GLN A 140 2.05 15.33 -13.17
C GLN A 140 2.89 15.43 -11.90
N THR A 141 3.74 16.45 -11.80
CA THR A 141 4.41 16.76 -10.55
C THR A 141 4.10 18.21 -10.17
N HIS A 142 4.77 18.72 -9.15
CA HIS A 142 4.57 20.03 -8.59
C HIS A 142 5.94 20.66 -8.31
N GLU A 143 6.11 21.94 -8.63
CA GLU A 143 7.37 22.62 -8.37
C GLU A 143 7.56 22.84 -6.86
N ILE A 144 8.65 22.30 -6.32
CA ILE A 144 9.04 22.52 -4.92
C ILE A 144 9.96 23.74 -4.87
N LEU A 145 9.55 24.77 -4.15
CA LEU A 145 10.35 25.98 -3.96
C LEU A 145 11.61 25.67 -3.15
N ASP A 146 12.73 26.30 -3.51
CA ASP A 146 14.01 26.14 -2.80
C ASP A 146 13.94 26.50 -1.31
N ARG A 147 12.98 27.34 -0.93
CA ARG A 147 12.76 27.82 0.43
C ARG A 147 11.62 27.07 1.15
N ASP A 148 11.12 25.99 0.56
CA ASP A 148 10.09 25.19 1.20
C ASP A 148 10.60 24.61 2.53
N LYS A 149 9.85 24.87 3.61
CA LYS A 149 10.25 24.51 4.97
C LYS A 149 10.26 23.00 5.18
N HIS A 150 9.33 22.28 4.56
CA HIS A 150 9.22 20.83 4.67
C HIS A 150 10.35 20.16 3.89
N PHE A 151 10.65 20.66 2.68
CA PHE A 151 11.78 20.21 1.90
C PHE A 151 13.12 20.47 2.62
N GLY A 152 13.28 21.64 3.23
CA GLY A 152 14.46 21.97 4.05
C GLY A 152 14.68 20.96 5.19
N HIS A 153 13.62 20.66 5.96
CA HIS A 153 13.69 19.66 7.03
C HIS A 153 13.97 18.24 6.49
N CYS A 154 13.39 17.87 5.35
CA CYS A 154 13.67 16.59 4.69
C CYS A 154 15.14 16.42 4.35
N MET A 155 15.75 17.45 3.74
CA MET A 155 17.17 17.47 3.43
C MET A 155 18.02 17.30 4.69
N GLU A 156 17.71 18.02 5.77
CA GLU A 156 18.44 17.91 7.03
C GLU A 156 18.34 16.51 7.65
N ASP A 157 17.14 15.91 7.66
CA ASP A 157 16.92 14.56 8.19
C ASP A 157 17.66 13.49 7.36
N ILE A 158 17.61 13.58 6.03
CA ILE A 158 18.33 12.68 5.12
C ILE A 158 19.84 12.76 5.35
N LEU A 159 20.41 13.97 5.42
CA LEU A 159 21.85 14.15 5.69
C LEU A 159 22.22 13.64 7.08
N PHE A 160 21.38 13.87 8.09
CA PHE A 160 21.60 13.37 9.44
C PHE A 160 21.64 11.85 9.49
N ARG A 161 20.69 11.17 8.85
CA ARG A 161 20.67 9.70 8.73
C ARG A 161 21.90 9.18 7.98
N MET A 162 22.25 9.82 6.87
CA MET A 162 23.39 9.42 6.04
C MET A 162 24.72 9.60 6.78
N LYS A 163 24.87 10.60 7.66
CA LYS A 163 26.04 10.75 8.54
C LYS A 163 26.25 9.55 9.48
N HIS A 164 25.17 8.83 9.83
CA HIS A 164 25.22 7.72 10.77
C HIS A 164 25.19 6.35 10.09
N TYR A 165 24.43 6.19 9.01
CA TYR A 165 24.32 4.94 8.26
C TYR A 165 25.32 4.82 7.11
N GLY A 166 25.90 5.94 6.70
CA GLY A 166 26.69 6.06 5.49
C GLY A 166 25.85 6.05 4.21
N SER A 167 26.51 5.79 3.09
CA SER A 167 25.89 5.81 1.77
C SER A 167 24.82 4.73 1.67
N LEU A 168 23.64 5.07 1.15
CA LEU A 168 22.60 4.07 0.90
C LEU A 168 22.95 3.32 -0.39
N VAL A 169 23.14 2.00 -0.32
CA VAL A 169 23.48 1.16 -1.47
C VAL A 169 22.38 0.12 -1.72
N LEU A 170 22.42 -0.59 -2.86
CA LEU A 170 21.38 -1.54 -3.25
C LEU A 170 21.11 -2.63 -2.20
N ASP A 171 22.16 -3.08 -1.50
CA ASP A 171 22.09 -4.15 -0.50
C ASP A 171 21.95 -3.60 0.94
N SER A 172 21.69 -2.31 1.12
CA SER A 172 21.40 -1.72 2.44
C SER A 172 20.18 -2.41 3.08
N LEU A 173 20.18 -2.52 4.42
CA LEU A 173 19.10 -3.18 5.16
C LEU A 173 17.72 -2.53 4.88
N GLU A 174 16.69 -3.38 4.78
CA GLU A 174 15.28 -2.98 4.56
C GLU A 174 14.83 -1.91 5.57
N SER A 175 15.17 -2.10 6.85
CA SER A 175 14.85 -1.12 7.89
C SER A 175 15.47 0.25 7.66
N ILE A 176 16.69 0.31 7.10
CA ILE A 176 17.38 1.58 6.82
C ILE A 176 16.71 2.26 5.62
N ARG A 177 16.46 1.53 4.52
CA ARG A 177 15.80 2.09 3.34
C ARG A 177 14.42 2.66 3.68
N ASN A 178 13.66 1.97 4.53
CA ASN A 178 12.35 2.43 4.98
C ASN A 178 12.36 3.76 5.72
N GLU A 179 13.44 4.09 6.43
CA GLU A 179 13.56 5.41 7.04
C GLU A 179 13.65 6.52 5.99
N TYR A 180 14.45 6.33 4.93
CA TYR A 180 14.52 7.29 3.82
C TYR A 180 13.20 7.39 3.05
N VAL A 181 12.55 6.25 2.76
CA VAL A 181 11.23 6.23 2.09
C VAL A 181 10.20 6.99 2.92
N SER A 182 10.12 6.71 4.22
CA SER A 182 9.18 7.36 5.13
C SER A 182 9.41 8.87 5.22
N THR A 183 10.67 9.31 5.36
CA THR A 183 11.04 10.74 5.39
C THR A 183 10.60 11.45 4.10
N ILE A 184 10.86 10.86 2.93
CA ILE A 184 10.49 11.44 1.63
C ILE A 184 8.96 11.52 1.49
N LEU A 185 8.24 10.45 1.84
CA LEU A 185 6.77 10.42 1.73
C LEU A 185 6.09 11.38 2.70
N HIS A 186 6.52 11.44 3.97
CA HIS A 186 5.99 12.42 4.94
C HIS A 186 6.21 13.85 4.46
N THR A 187 7.37 14.13 3.88
CA THR A 187 7.66 15.45 3.31
C THR A 187 6.75 15.77 2.14
N ALA A 188 6.59 14.83 1.20
CA ALA A 188 5.70 15.00 0.06
C ALA A 188 4.25 15.26 0.49
N LEU A 189 3.78 14.57 1.55
CA LEU A 189 2.46 14.81 2.12
C LEU A 189 2.34 16.24 2.65
N HIS A 190 3.25 16.68 3.53
CA HIS A 190 3.16 18.04 4.09
C HIS A 190 3.24 19.14 3.02
N ILE A 191 4.08 18.98 2.00
CA ILE A 191 4.11 19.91 0.85
C ILE A 191 2.75 19.93 0.15
N THR A 192 2.14 18.75 -0.04
CA THR A 192 0.81 18.63 -0.67
C THR A 192 -0.30 19.21 0.22
N GLU A 193 -0.23 19.06 1.55
CA GLU A 193 -1.17 19.67 2.49
C GLU A 193 -1.12 21.19 2.38
N ASP A 194 0.07 21.78 2.42
CA ASP A 194 0.27 23.23 2.25
C ASP A 194 -0.24 23.73 0.88
N ALA A 195 -0.01 22.96 -0.19
CA ALA A 195 -0.41 23.34 -1.56
C ALA A 195 -1.92 23.18 -1.83
N THR A 196 -2.58 22.19 -1.21
CA THR A 196 -3.99 21.84 -1.51
C THR A 196 -4.96 22.19 -0.40
N ASN A 197 -4.47 22.52 0.79
CA ASN A 197 -5.24 22.71 2.02
C ASN A 197 -6.15 21.51 2.34
N LYS A 198 -5.69 20.29 2.02
CA LYS A 198 -6.31 19.02 2.37
C LYS A 198 -5.43 18.29 3.37
N GLU A 199 -6.04 17.62 4.33
CA GLU A 199 -5.34 16.80 5.30
C GLU A 199 -5.15 15.38 4.75
N PHE A 200 -3.95 14.83 4.91
CA PHE A 200 -3.65 13.45 4.51
C PHE A 200 -3.21 12.62 5.72
N SER A 201 -3.43 11.31 5.65
CA SER A 201 -2.95 10.37 6.67
C SER A 201 -2.10 9.30 6.01
N MET A 202 -0.91 9.06 6.56
CA MET A 202 -0.07 7.93 6.21
C MET A 202 0.08 7.01 7.41
N ARG A 203 -0.10 5.71 7.19
CA ARG A 203 0.05 4.67 8.21
C ARG A 203 0.94 3.56 7.66
N PRO A 204 2.05 3.21 8.34
CA PRO A 204 2.83 2.05 7.96
C PRO A 204 2.05 0.77 8.27
N GLU A 205 2.01 -0.15 7.31
CA GLU A 205 1.39 -1.47 7.45
C GLU A 205 2.44 -2.57 7.20
N PHE A 206 2.55 -3.51 8.13
CA PHE A 206 3.46 -4.66 8.02
C PHE A 206 2.68 -5.90 7.60
N GLU A 207 3.22 -6.68 6.64
CA GLU A 207 2.60 -7.90 6.12
C GLU A 207 1.13 -7.71 5.72
N ILE A 208 0.87 -6.92 4.65
CA ILE A 208 -0.49 -6.74 4.14
C ILE A 208 -1.04 -8.09 3.66
N VAL A 209 -1.92 -8.68 4.48
CA VAL A 209 -2.62 -9.94 4.19
C VAL A 209 -4.06 -9.63 3.85
N GLY A 210 -4.48 -10.05 2.65
CA GLY A 210 -5.87 -10.03 2.24
C GLY A 210 -6.30 -8.75 1.53
N ASP A 211 -7.59 -8.66 1.24
CA ASP A 211 -8.15 -7.73 0.26
C ASP A 211 -8.38 -6.29 0.82
N LYS A 212 -7.66 -5.90 1.88
CA LYS A 212 -8.00 -4.76 2.73
C LYS A 212 -6.85 -3.76 2.82
N SER A 213 -6.75 -2.90 1.83
CA SER A 213 -5.98 -1.66 1.91
C SER A 213 -6.89 -0.52 1.48
N GLU A 214 -7.23 0.36 2.41
CA GLU A 214 -8.28 1.36 2.21
C GLU A 214 -7.71 2.66 1.60
N ASN A 215 -6.76 2.48 0.66
CA ASN A 215 -5.69 3.43 0.34
C ASN A 215 -5.91 4.10 -1.02
N LEU A 216 -5.58 5.39 -1.12
CA LEU A 216 -5.48 6.11 -2.40
C LEU A 216 -4.15 5.84 -3.10
N ILE A 217 -3.11 5.55 -2.31
CA ILE A 217 -1.75 5.23 -2.77
C ILE A 217 -1.25 3.98 -2.05
N CYS A 218 -0.81 2.97 -2.81
CA CYS A 218 -0.14 1.79 -2.25
C CYS A 218 1.37 1.90 -2.43
N VAL A 219 2.12 2.02 -1.34
CA VAL A 219 3.59 2.01 -1.38
C VAL A 219 4.07 0.60 -1.01
N THR A 220 4.78 -0.05 -1.92
CA THR A 220 5.48 -1.31 -1.66
C THR A 220 6.97 -1.06 -1.69
N GLU A 221 7.69 -1.57 -0.69
CA GLU A 221 9.14 -1.55 -0.73
C GLU A 221 9.68 -2.72 -1.58
N ASP A 222 10.71 -2.45 -2.38
CA ASP A 222 11.41 -3.49 -3.15
C ASP A 222 12.40 -4.28 -2.29
N LYS A 223 12.35 -5.61 -2.38
CA LYS A 223 13.25 -6.56 -1.71
C LYS A 223 14.43 -6.99 -2.60
N VAL A 224 15.29 -6.05 -3.04
CA VAL A 224 16.53 -6.33 -3.83
C VAL A 224 16.26 -6.86 -5.26
N GLN A 225 17.15 -6.57 -6.24
CA GLN A 225 16.97 -6.71 -7.71
C GLN A 225 16.24 -7.93 -8.29
N ARG A 226 16.30 -9.15 -7.72
CA ARG A 226 15.48 -10.29 -8.19
C ARG A 226 14.00 -10.14 -7.85
N SER A 227 13.67 -9.24 -6.93
CA SER A 227 12.36 -8.98 -6.40
C SER A 227 11.63 -7.85 -7.08
N ILE A 228 12.27 -7.00 -7.91
CA ILE A 228 11.54 -5.84 -8.44
C ILE A 228 10.29 -6.24 -9.23
N LEU A 229 10.39 -7.30 -10.05
CA LEU A 229 9.25 -7.86 -10.77
C LEU A 229 8.21 -8.47 -9.81
N GLU A 230 8.65 -9.07 -8.70
CA GLU A 230 7.76 -9.52 -7.64
C GLU A 230 7.08 -8.32 -6.96
N GLY A 231 7.81 -7.26 -6.63
CA GLY A 231 7.30 -6.01 -6.07
C GLY A 231 6.25 -5.37 -6.96
N PHE A 232 6.46 -5.31 -8.28
CA PHE A 232 5.43 -4.90 -9.24
C PHE A 232 4.20 -5.83 -9.17
N ALA A 233 4.40 -7.15 -9.16
CA ALA A 233 3.29 -8.10 -9.09
C ALA A 233 2.46 -7.94 -7.80
N GLN A 234 3.14 -7.73 -6.67
CA GLN A 234 2.54 -7.51 -5.36
C GLN A 234 1.82 -6.16 -5.30
N ASN A 235 2.45 -5.08 -5.74
CA ASN A 235 1.86 -3.74 -5.75
C ASN A 235 0.62 -3.67 -6.65
N ILE A 236 0.66 -4.26 -7.86
CA ILE A 236 -0.53 -4.33 -8.74
C ILE A 236 -1.68 -5.08 -8.05
N LYS A 237 -1.39 -6.16 -7.32
CA LYS A 237 -2.42 -6.90 -6.58
C LYS A 237 -2.98 -6.12 -5.39
N GLN A 238 -2.14 -5.36 -4.70
CA GLN A 238 -2.58 -4.43 -3.66
C GLN A 238 -3.46 -3.31 -4.24
N LEU A 239 -3.16 -2.78 -5.43
CA LEU A 239 -3.99 -1.78 -6.10
C LEU A 239 -5.35 -2.34 -6.51
N GLU A 240 -5.39 -3.53 -7.14
CA GLU A 240 -6.65 -4.22 -7.47
C GLU A 240 -7.54 -4.39 -6.23
N SER A 241 -6.92 -4.84 -5.15
CA SER A 241 -7.56 -5.08 -3.87
C SER A 241 -8.12 -3.80 -3.23
N SER A 242 -7.30 -2.76 -3.19
CA SER A 242 -7.67 -1.46 -2.65
C SER A 242 -8.84 -0.87 -3.40
N TYR A 243 -8.85 -1.02 -4.73
CA TYR A 243 -9.92 -0.51 -5.56
C TYR A 243 -11.27 -1.18 -5.25
N GLU A 244 -11.29 -2.51 -5.15
CA GLU A 244 -12.53 -3.23 -4.82
C GLU A 244 -13.03 -2.89 -3.41
N THR A 245 -12.13 -2.75 -2.42
CA THR A 245 -12.52 -2.31 -1.08
C THR A 245 -13.04 -0.88 -1.05
N ASN A 246 -12.39 0.06 -1.75
CA ASN A 246 -12.86 1.43 -1.86
C ASN A 246 -14.22 1.51 -2.58
N LYS A 247 -14.41 0.74 -3.67
CA LYS A 247 -15.69 0.64 -4.36
C LYS A 247 -16.83 0.13 -3.46
N ARG A 248 -16.55 -0.82 -2.56
CA ARG A 248 -17.55 -1.31 -1.57
C ARG A 248 -17.99 -0.24 -0.59
N LYS A 249 -17.08 0.64 -0.16
CA LYS A 249 -17.44 1.86 0.59
C LYS A 249 -18.37 2.71 -0.27
N ARG A 250 -17.84 3.20 -1.41
CA ARG A 250 -18.34 4.33 -2.21
C ARG A 250 -19.81 4.28 -2.61
N LYS A 251 -20.41 3.08 -2.74
CA LYS A 251 -21.87 2.92 -2.89
C LYS A 251 -22.69 3.62 -1.79
N ARG A 252 -22.05 3.93 -0.66
CA ARG A 252 -22.62 4.54 0.55
C ARG A 252 -22.13 5.99 0.77
N ASP A 253 -21.19 6.48 -0.06
CA ASP A 253 -20.45 7.74 0.15
C ASP A 253 -20.51 8.73 -1.04
N GLY A 254 -20.46 8.26 -2.29
CA GLY A 254 -20.49 9.09 -3.50
C GLY A 254 -19.15 9.64 -4.02
N ASP A 255 -18.01 9.07 -3.59
CA ASP A 255 -16.64 9.44 -3.99
C ASP A 255 -16.22 8.82 -5.35
N ASP A 256 -16.15 9.62 -6.44
CA ASP A 256 -15.80 9.13 -7.79
C ASP A 256 -14.33 9.41 -8.16
N PHE A 257 -13.42 8.67 -7.52
CA PHE A 257 -12.06 8.48 -8.03
C PHE A 257 -11.92 7.06 -8.61
N ASP A 258 -11.97 6.96 -9.93
CA ASP A 258 -11.87 5.68 -10.67
C ASP A 258 -10.44 5.17 -10.83
N TYR A 259 -9.48 5.72 -10.09
CA TYR A 259 -8.07 5.35 -10.20
C TYR A 259 -7.36 5.33 -8.86
N LEU A 260 -6.28 4.57 -8.80
CA LEU A 260 -5.36 4.47 -7.66
C LEU A 260 -3.92 4.56 -8.13
N TYR A 261 -3.06 5.17 -7.31
CA TYR A 261 -1.63 5.22 -7.57
C TYR A 261 -0.88 4.15 -6.77
N GLY A 262 0.13 3.56 -7.38
CA GLY A 262 1.09 2.68 -6.71
C GLY A 262 2.48 3.28 -6.75
N ILE A 263 3.25 3.07 -5.69
CA ILE A 263 4.67 3.40 -5.63
C ILE A 263 5.41 2.12 -5.27
N LEU A 264 6.41 1.76 -6.08
CA LEU A 264 7.39 0.73 -5.72
C LEU A 264 8.73 1.43 -5.52
N SER A 265 9.31 1.31 -4.32
CA SER A 265 10.53 2.05 -3.97
C SER A 265 11.58 1.17 -3.28
N SER A 266 12.85 1.35 -3.64
CA SER A 266 14.01 0.86 -2.90
C SER A 266 14.70 1.97 -2.09
N ALA A 267 13.99 3.07 -1.82
CA ALA A 267 14.50 4.40 -1.41
C ALA A 267 15.39 5.08 -2.46
N ARG A 268 16.23 4.33 -3.17
CA ARG A 268 17.05 4.83 -4.28
C ARG A 268 16.22 4.92 -5.55
N ASP A 269 15.55 3.84 -5.94
CA ASP A 269 14.79 3.77 -7.18
C ASP A 269 13.30 3.81 -6.89
N TRP A 270 12.58 4.73 -7.56
CA TRP A 270 11.15 4.95 -7.39
C TRP A 270 10.41 4.70 -8.70
N HIS A 271 9.44 3.79 -8.68
CA HIS A 271 8.55 3.49 -9.77
C HIS A 271 7.12 3.88 -9.41
N PHE A 272 6.42 4.47 -10.37
CA PHE A 272 5.04 4.92 -10.20
C PHE A 272 4.11 4.10 -11.09
N LEU A 273 3.02 3.62 -10.50
CA LEU A 273 1.96 2.87 -11.16
C LEU A 273 0.65 3.65 -11.09
N LEU A 274 -0.17 3.52 -12.11
CA LEU A 274 -1.54 4.00 -12.16
C LEU A 274 -2.45 2.83 -12.48
N TYR A 275 -3.31 2.49 -11.53
CA TYR A 275 -4.36 1.50 -11.70
C TYR A 275 -5.68 2.17 -12.00
N THR A 276 -6.37 1.68 -13.02
CA THR A 276 -7.79 1.93 -13.31
C THR A 276 -8.47 0.59 -13.54
N PRO A 277 -9.80 0.47 -13.41
CA PRO A 277 -10.50 -0.80 -13.63
C PRO A 277 -10.11 -1.45 -14.96
N GLY A 278 -9.47 -2.62 -14.86
CA GLY A 278 -9.03 -3.40 -16.02
C GLY A 278 -7.81 -2.86 -16.78
N LYS A 279 -7.12 -1.82 -16.27
CA LYS A 279 -5.91 -1.26 -16.89
C LYS A 279 -4.84 -0.95 -15.84
N ILE A 280 -3.59 -1.22 -16.21
CA ILE A 280 -2.41 -0.84 -15.43
C ILE A 280 -1.46 -0.05 -16.33
N SER A 281 -0.92 1.04 -15.81
CA SER A 281 0.07 1.89 -16.48
C SER A 281 1.21 2.22 -15.52
N GLN A 282 2.38 2.59 -16.05
CA GLN A 282 3.54 3.05 -15.29
C GLN A 282 3.96 4.46 -15.71
N GLY A 283 4.56 5.24 -14.81
CA GLY A 283 4.94 6.63 -15.11
C GLY A 283 6.13 6.73 -16.07
N SER A 284 7.04 5.76 -16.00
CA SER A 284 8.28 5.73 -16.78
C SER A 284 8.80 4.31 -16.92
N LYS A 285 9.63 4.06 -17.95
CA LYS A 285 10.32 2.77 -18.12
C LYS A 285 11.49 2.59 -17.15
N LEU A 286 12.15 3.69 -16.80
CA LEU A 286 13.25 3.73 -15.85
C LEU A 286 12.75 4.33 -14.54
N PRO A 287 13.27 3.89 -13.38
CA PRO A 287 12.93 4.52 -12.12
C PRO A 287 13.38 5.97 -12.08
N LEU A 288 12.73 6.74 -11.21
CA LEU A 288 13.33 7.95 -10.67
C LEU A 288 14.38 7.53 -9.62
N SER A 289 15.64 7.78 -9.91
CA SER A 289 16.75 7.40 -9.03
C SER A 289 17.24 8.57 -8.17
N ILE A 290 17.42 8.31 -6.88
CA ILE A 290 17.98 9.21 -5.88
C ILE A 290 19.26 8.57 -5.34
N GLU A 291 20.37 9.30 -5.45
CA GLU A 291 21.67 8.85 -4.99
C GLU A 291 21.98 9.42 -3.61
N PHE A 292 22.15 8.54 -2.63
CA PHE A 292 22.58 8.89 -1.27
C PHE A 292 24.05 8.49 -1.11
N SER A 293 24.96 9.43 -1.37
CA SER A 293 26.40 9.29 -1.15
C SER A 293 26.83 10.10 0.06
N GLU A 294 27.71 9.57 0.92
CA GLU A 294 28.31 10.31 2.03
C GLU A 294 29.02 11.58 1.59
N ASP A 295 29.51 11.65 0.35
CA ASP A 295 30.12 12.85 -0.21
C ASP A 295 29.12 14.03 -0.30
N ALA A 296 27.82 13.74 -0.29
CA ALA A 296 26.77 14.76 -0.21
C ALA A 296 26.67 15.43 1.18
N LEU A 297 27.41 14.97 2.19
CA LEU A 297 27.52 15.66 3.48
C LEU A 297 28.25 17.00 3.37
N ASP A 298 29.14 17.16 2.38
CA ASP A 298 29.67 18.47 2.01
C ASP A 298 28.65 19.20 1.12
N LYS A 299 28.02 20.26 1.65
CA LYS A 299 27.00 21.04 0.93
C LYS A 299 27.53 21.73 -0.33
N ASN A 300 28.85 21.80 -0.52
CA ASN A 300 29.47 22.35 -1.73
C ASN A 300 29.80 21.27 -2.78
N SER A 301 29.58 19.99 -2.48
CA SER A 301 29.93 18.89 -3.37
C SER A 301 28.95 18.75 -4.53
N VAL A 302 29.39 18.05 -5.59
CA VAL A 302 28.53 17.70 -6.73
C VAL A 302 27.45 16.72 -6.27
N GLU A 303 27.79 15.84 -5.32
CA GLU A 303 26.95 14.82 -4.75
C GLU A 303 25.80 15.42 -3.94
N TYR A 304 26.03 16.51 -3.21
CA TYR A 304 24.96 17.27 -2.56
C TYR A 304 23.96 17.84 -3.56
N LEU A 305 24.45 18.40 -4.67
CA LEU A 305 23.59 18.89 -5.75
C LEU A 305 22.85 17.75 -6.46
N THR A 306 23.48 16.58 -6.61
CA THR A 306 22.85 15.37 -7.17
C THR A 306 21.74 14.88 -6.25
N LEU A 307 21.97 14.78 -4.94
CA LEU A 307 20.95 14.42 -3.96
C LEU A 307 19.77 15.41 -3.99
N LEU A 308 20.08 16.71 -3.98
CA LEU A 308 19.08 17.79 -4.05
C LEU A 308 18.21 17.65 -5.31
N ARG A 309 18.81 17.39 -6.47
CA ARG A 309 18.08 17.18 -7.73
C ARG A 309 17.27 15.89 -7.72
N GLY A 310 17.81 14.80 -7.19
CA GLY A 310 17.11 13.52 -7.08
C GLY A 310 15.84 13.64 -6.24
N LEU A 311 15.90 14.42 -5.14
CA LEU A 311 14.74 14.68 -4.28
C LEU A 311 13.75 15.69 -4.87
N LYS A 312 14.15 16.54 -5.82
CA LYS A 312 13.30 17.59 -6.41
C LYS A 312 12.71 17.26 -7.78
N SER A 313 13.45 16.65 -8.69
CA SER A 313 13.19 16.79 -10.13
C SER A 313 12.61 15.52 -10.76
N GLY A 314 11.42 15.63 -11.35
CA GLY A 314 10.85 14.60 -12.22
C GLY A 314 11.76 14.35 -13.42
N ASN A 315 12.60 13.33 -13.35
CA ASN A 315 13.69 13.09 -14.31
C ASN A 315 13.20 12.46 -15.63
N ILE A 316 12.09 12.97 -16.17
CA ILE A 316 11.50 12.53 -17.43
C ILE A 316 12.38 13.07 -18.56
N ALA A 317 12.97 12.12 -19.30
CA ALA A 317 13.94 12.33 -20.37
C ALA A 317 13.63 13.53 -21.28
N ARG A 318 14.48 14.57 -21.24
CA ARG A 318 14.51 15.65 -22.24
C ARG A 318 14.84 15.07 -23.61
N LYS A 319 13.90 15.10 -24.56
CA LYS A 319 14.23 15.07 -25.99
C LYS A 319 15.02 16.34 -26.32
N ARG A 320 16.31 16.19 -26.64
CA ARG A 320 17.18 17.27 -27.15
C ARG A 320 16.51 17.94 -28.36
N LYS A 321 16.27 19.25 -28.28
CA LYS A 321 16.23 20.14 -29.45
C LYS A 321 17.27 21.24 -29.25
N ASN A 322 18.01 21.50 -30.33
CA ASN A 322 19.23 22.29 -30.40
C ASN A 322 19.05 23.78 -30.05
N ASN A 323 20.14 24.33 -29.49
CA ASN A 323 20.68 25.69 -29.61
C ASN A 323 19.78 26.89 -29.25
N HIS A 324 19.86 27.34 -28.00
CA HIS A 324 20.45 28.64 -27.66
C HIS A 324 20.74 28.68 -26.15
N VAL A 325 21.91 29.19 -25.77
CA VAL A 325 22.24 29.49 -24.36
C VAL A 325 21.35 30.64 -23.91
N ASP A 326 20.42 30.37 -23.00
CA ASP A 326 19.81 31.38 -22.15
C ASP A 326 19.83 30.86 -20.70
N ASN A 327 20.21 31.74 -19.79
CA ASN A 327 20.61 31.44 -18.41
C ASN A 327 19.43 31.66 -17.46
N SER A 328 18.26 31.09 -17.77
CA SER A 328 17.13 30.99 -16.86
C SER A 328 16.99 29.54 -16.37
N ILE A 329 17.14 29.35 -15.06
CA ILE A 329 16.82 28.08 -14.40
C ILE A 329 15.29 28.05 -14.29
N GLU A 330 14.65 27.54 -15.32
CA GLU A 330 13.25 27.17 -15.27
C GLU A 330 13.17 25.68 -14.96
N ASN A 331 12.74 25.37 -13.73
CA ASN A 331 12.55 24.01 -13.25
C ASN A 331 11.09 23.62 -13.43
N TYR A 332 10.75 23.20 -14.66
CA TYR A 332 9.60 22.33 -14.89
C TYR A 332 9.95 20.94 -14.32
N VAL A 333 9.01 20.34 -13.56
CA VAL A 333 9.22 19.16 -12.70
C VAL A 333 8.10 18.14 -12.90
#